data_AF-A0AB37UBB8-F1
#
_entry.id   AF-A0AB37UBB8-F1
#
_cell.length_a   1.000
_cell.length_b   1.000
_cell.length_c   1.000
_cell.angle_alpha   90.00
_cell.angle_beta   90.00
_cell.angle_gamma   90.00
#
_symmetry.space_group_name_H-M   'P 1'
#
loop_
_entity.id
_entity.type
_entity.pdbx_description
1 polymer ?
#
loop_
_entity_poly.entity_id
_entity_poly.type
_entity_poly.pdbx_seq_one_letter_code
_entity_poly.pdbx_strand_id
1 'polypeptide(L)' 'MAQLNQINMALLLTIATNSPTGQQRLKAGLPSNWSIAHKTGTDPDVLGIGTATNDVAIVTSPQGRRIAIVVFIAGSKAPL' A
#
# COMPACT_ATOMS: atom_id res chain seq x y z
N MET A 1 10.49 -13.24 18.06
CA MET A 1 10.02 -12.90 16.70
C MET A 1 11.20 -13.00 15.76
N ALA A 2 11.14 -13.83 14.71
CA ALA A 2 12.22 -13.93 13.74
C ALA A 2 12.14 -12.73 12.79
N GLN A 3 13.22 -11.95 12.69
CA GLN A 3 13.35 -10.91 11.68
C GLN A 3 13.88 -11.50 10.37
N LEU A 4 13.45 -10.94 9.24
CA LEU A 4 14.03 -11.26 7.94
C LEU A 4 15.51 -10.84 7.92
N ASN A 5 16.36 -11.65 7.30
CA ASN A 5 17.71 -11.20 6.97
C ASN A 5 17.65 -10.06 5.94
N GLN A 6 18.79 -9.39 5.73
CA GLN A 6 18.85 -8.22 4.85
C GLN A 6 18.45 -8.53 3.39
N ILE A 7 18.77 -9.72 2.88
CA ILE A 7 18.43 -10.15 1.51
C ILE A 7 16.91 -10.29 1.36
N ASN A 8 16.26 -11.01 2.28
CA ASN A 8 14.82 -11.24 2.24
C ASN A 8 14.03 -9.94 2.49
N MET A 9 14.55 -9.05 3.34
CA MET A 9 13.96 -7.72 3.53
C MET A 9 14.03 -6.88 2.24
N ALA A 10 15.19 -6.84 1.59
CA ALA A 10 15.36 -6.11 0.33
C ALA A 10 14.46 -6.68 -0.78
N LEU A 11 14.34 -8.01 -0.85
CA LEU A 11 13.44 -8.69 -1.78
C LEU A 11 11.98 -8.28 -1.54
N LEU A 12 11.51 -8.33 -0.29
CA LEU A 12 10.14 -7.97 0.06
C LEU A 12 9.84 -6.51 -0.28
N LEU A 13 10.74 -5.59 0.06
CA LEU A 13 10.59 -4.17 -0.29
C LEU A 13 10.56 -3.94 -1.80
N THR A 14 11.38 -4.67 -2.56
CA THR A 14 11.38 -4.60 -4.03
C THR A 14 10.05 -5.07 -4.61
N ILE A 15 9.53 -6.21 -4.12
CA ILE A 15 8.23 -6.74 -4.55
C ILE A 15 7.11 -5.74 -4.25
N ALA A 16 7.09 -5.18 -3.04
CA ALA A 16 6.08 -4.21 -2.63
C ALA A 16 6.20 -2.86 -3.37
N THR A 17 7.40 -2.45 -3.76
CA THR A 17 7.63 -1.24 -4.56
C THR A 17 7.15 -1.41 -6.00
N ASN A 18 7.35 -2.61 -6.55
CA ASN A 18 6.97 -2.95 -7.93
C ASN A 18 5.52 -3.45 -8.05
N SER A 19 4.71 -3.34 -6.99
CA SER A 19 3.30 -3.75 -7.00
C SER A 19 2.52 -3.03 -8.13
N PRO A 20 1.85 -3.78 -9.03
CA PRO A 20 1.07 -3.17 -10.10
C PRO A 20 -0.33 -2.72 -9.63
N THR A 21 -0.77 -3.19 -8.46
CA THR A 21 -2.12 -2.93 -7.93
C THR A 21 -2.26 -1.54 -7.31
N GLY A 22 -3.49 -0.99 -7.25
CA GLY A 22 -3.79 0.21 -6.46
C GLY A 22 -3.09 1.50 -6.92
N GLN A 23 -2.84 1.67 -8.22
CA GLN A 23 -2.18 2.89 -8.74
C GLN A 23 -2.93 4.18 -8.37
N GLN A 24 -4.26 4.12 -8.19
CA GLN A 24 -5.11 5.24 -7.79
C GLN A 24 -5.32 5.36 -6.27
N ARG A 25 -4.56 4.62 -5.44
CA ARG A 25 -4.66 4.64 -3.97
C ARG A 25 -3.57 5.53 -3.37
N LEU A 26 -2.84 5.06 -2.34
CA LEU A 26 -1.82 5.88 -1.67
C LEU A 26 -0.78 6.41 -2.65
N LYS A 27 -0.40 5.60 -3.64
CA LYS A 27 0.57 5.98 -4.67
C LYS A 27 0.16 7.24 -5.46
N ALA A 28 -1.13 7.41 -5.76
CA ALA A 28 -1.61 8.58 -6.50
C ALA A 28 -1.55 9.88 -5.69
N GLY A 29 -1.58 9.79 -4.35
CA GLY A 29 -1.49 10.95 -3.47
C GLY A 29 -0.07 11.39 -3.14
N LEU A 30 0.96 10.63 -3.56
CA LEU A 30 2.36 10.95 -3.24
C LEU A 30 2.99 11.90 -4.27
N PRO A 31 3.88 12.80 -3.84
CA PRO A 31 4.74 13.52 -4.76
C PRO A 31 5.60 12.56 -5.60
N SER A 32 5.87 12.90 -6.85
CA SER A 32 6.54 12.03 -7.82
C SER A 32 7.96 11.60 -7.45
N ASN A 33 8.62 12.34 -6.55
CA ASN A 33 9.97 12.04 -6.06
C ASN A 33 9.99 11.19 -4.78
N TRP A 34 8.84 10.72 -4.29
CA TRP A 34 8.76 9.76 -3.19
C TRP A 34 8.70 8.34 -3.72
N SER A 35 9.31 7.39 -3.00
CA SER A 35 9.10 5.97 -3.26
C SER A 35 8.06 5.38 -2.31
N ILE A 36 7.36 4.36 -2.78
CA ILE A 36 6.32 3.66 -2.02
C ILE A 36 6.50 2.16 -2.19
N ALA A 37 6.62 1.45 -1.06
CA ALA A 37 6.53 0.00 -1.00
C ALA A 37 5.18 -0.32 -0.33
N HIS A 38 4.22 -0.87 -1.09
CA HIS A 38 2.86 -1.04 -0.61
C HIS A 38 2.24 -2.40 -0.91
N LYS A 39 1.16 -2.70 -0.19
CA LYS A 39 0.29 -3.84 -0.44
C LYS A 39 -1.17 -3.44 -0.32
N THR A 40 -1.91 -3.72 -1.38
CA THR A 40 -3.35 -3.52 -1.46
C THR A 40 -4.14 -4.70 -0.89
N GLY A 41 -5.35 -4.43 -0.42
CA GLY A 41 -6.41 -5.41 -0.19
C GLY A 41 -7.72 -4.89 -0.77
N THR A 42 -8.51 -5.75 -1.41
CA THR A 42 -9.79 -5.36 -2.01
C THR A 42 -10.72 -6.56 -1.94
N ASP A 43 -11.90 -6.38 -1.36
CA ASP A 43 -12.95 -7.37 -1.39
C ASP A 43 -14.01 -6.98 -2.44
N PRO A 44 -14.77 -7.94 -2.97
CA PRO A 44 -15.94 -7.64 -3.79
C PRO A 44 -17.00 -6.85 -3.03
N ASP A 45 -17.81 -6.11 -3.78
CA ASP A 45 -19.02 -5.51 -3.22
C ASP A 45 -20.04 -6.60 -2.87
N VAL A 46 -20.65 -6.46 -1.70
CA VAL A 46 -21.74 -7.33 -1.22
C VAL A 46 -22.97 -6.47 -1.01
N LEU A 47 -24.05 -6.75 -1.75
CA LEU A 47 -25.31 -5.99 -1.70
C LEU A 47 -25.13 -4.47 -1.93
N GLY A 48 -24.20 -4.11 -2.82
CA GLY A 48 -23.89 -2.71 -3.14
C GLY A 48 -23.05 -1.98 -2.09
N ILE A 49 -22.38 -2.73 -1.20
CA ILE A 49 -21.47 -2.22 -0.19
C ILE A 49 -20.07 -2.81 -0.41
N GLY A 50 -19.07 -1.96 -0.60
CA GLY A 50 -17.67 -2.34 -0.61
C GLY A 50 -17.21 -2.71 0.80
N THR A 51 -16.90 -4.00 1.01
CA THR A 51 -16.56 -4.52 2.34
C THR A 51 -15.13 -4.22 2.75
N ALA A 52 -14.20 -4.11 1.78
CA ALA A 52 -12.82 -3.71 2.03
C ALA A 52 -12.16 -3.05 0.82
N THR A 53 -11.55 -1.88 1.03
CA THR A 53 -10.62 -1.22 0.10
C THR A 53 -9.44 -0.68 0.91
N ASN A 54 -8.36 -1.45 0.96
CA ASN A 54 -7.23 -1.23 1.87
C ASN A 54 -5.95 -0.96 1.09
N ASP A 55 -5.06 -0.14 1.67
CA ASP A 55 -3.70 0.03 1.18
C ASP A 55 -2.77 0.33 2.35
N VAL A 56 -1.67 -0.41 2.43
CA VAL A 56 -0.67 -0.28 3.49
C VAL A 56 0.69 -0.07 2.85
N ALA A 57 1.42 0.94 3.31
CA ALA A 57 2.65 1.38 2.68
C ALA A 57 3.74 1.78 3.66
N ILE A 58 4.99 1.57 3.25
CA ILE A 58 6.14 2.34 3.71
C ILE A 58 6.49 3.32 2.60
N VAL A 59 6.42 4.61 2.89
CA VAL A 59 6.78 5.67 1.95
C VAL A 59 8.11 6.28 2.36
N THR A 60 8.96 6.57 1.38
CA THR A 60 10.30 7.13 1.62
C THR A 60 10.43 8.46 0.88
N SER A 61 10.71 9.51 1.64
CA SER A 61 11.03 10.84 1.08
C SER A 61 12.37 10.83 0.33
N PRO A 62 12.62 11.81 -0.55
CA PRO A 62 13.91 11.95 -1.23
C PRO A 62 15.11 12.03 -0.27
N GLN A 63 14.91 12.54 0.95
CA GLN A 63 15.93 12.67 1.98
C GLN A 63 16.10 11.40 2.83
N GLY A 64 15.38 10.32 2.53
CA GLY A 64 15.49 9.02 3.21
C GLY A 64 14.61 8.83 4.45
N ARG A 65 13.81 9.84 4.85
CA ARG A 65 12.82 9.67 5.92
C ARG A 65 11.75 8.66 5.48
N ARG A 66 11.48 7.67 6.34
CA ARG A 66 10.46 6.63 6.13
C ARG A 66 9.23 6.87 7.02
N ILE A 67 8.05 6.68 6.45
CA ILE A 67 6.76 6.80 7.14
C ILE A 67 5.92 5.57 6.81
N ALA A 68 5.32 4.95 7.81
CA ALA A 68 4.31 3.91 7.60
C ALA A 68 2.92 4.56 7.49
N ILE A 69 2.16 4.21 6.47
CA ILE A 69 0.79 4.68 6.24
C ILE A 69 -0.10 3.45 6.07
N VAL A 70 -1.23 3.44 6.78
CA VAL A 70 -2.15 2.30 6.83
C VAL A 70 -3.56 2.86 6.66
N VAL A 71 -4.24 2.49 5.57
CA VAL A 71 -5.61 2.92 5.29
C VAL A 71 -6.51 1.71 5.09
N PHE A 72 -7.59 1.67 5.86
CA PHE A 72 -8.66 0.68 5.74
C PHE A 72 -9.98 1.41 5.50
N ILE A 73 -10.65 1.07 4.40
CA ILE A 73 -12.01 1.55 4.09
C ILE A 73 -12.92 0.33 4.07
N ALA A 74 -13.95 0.34 4.92
CA ALA A 74 -14.92 -0.73 5.01
C ALA A 74 -16.34 -0.15 5.05
N GLY A 75 -17.31 -0.88 4.49
CA GLY A 75 -18.71 -0.47 4.49
C GLY A 75 -19.01 0.71 3.57
N SER A 76 -18.20 0.92 2.53
CA SER A 76 -18.35 2.06 1.61
C SER A 76 -19.43 1.80 0.56
N LYS A 77 -20.22 2.83 0.25
CA LYS A 77 -21.10 2.86 -0.95
C LYS A 77 -20.44 3.54 -2.14
N ALA A 78 -19.30 4.19 -1.93
CA ALA A 78 -18.55 4.79 -3.02
C ALA A 78 -17.97 3.66 -3.91
N PRO A 79 -17.96 3.84 -5.24
CA PRO A 79 -17.30 2.90 -6.13
C PRO A 79 -15.79 2.83 -5.83
N LEU A 80 -15.20 1.70 -6.21
CA LEU A 80 -13.76 1.44 -6.14
C LEU A 80 -12.96 2.25 -7.15
#